data_AF-A0A317MGZ7-F1
#
_entry.id   AF-A0A317MGZ7-F1
#
_cell.length_a   1.000
_cell.length_b   1.000
_cell.length_c   1.000
_cell.angle_alpha   90.00
_cell.angle_beta   90.00
_cell.angle_gamma   90.00
#
_symmetry.space_group_name_H-M   'P 1'
#
loop_
_entity.id
_entity.type
_entity.pdbx_description
1 polymer ?
#
loop_
_entity_poly.entity_id
_entity_poly.type
_entity_poly.pdbx_seq_one_letter_code
_entity_poly.pdbx_strand_id
1 'polypeptide(L)'
;MDNLQYKDTKLLNIYDEICAVFGSDFFSLPDFWDGDNFAMGLINHNKLIYISAWDGRDCPEDEMKYFAEFEIIDMITSETITTEKSLEGIGENELIKEMIAFVTDRPEYK
;
A
#
# COMPACT_ATOMS: atom_id res chain seq x y z
N MET A 1 0.97 25.67 -0.34
CA MET A 1 1.89 24.70 0.31
C MET A 1 1.12 24.21 1.52
N ASP A 2 0.53 23.02 1.41
CA ASP A 2 -0.27 22.49 2.51
C ASP A 2 0.64 22.22 3.71
N ASN A 3 0.16 22.63 4.87
CA ASN A 3 0.95 22.63 6.10
C ASN A 3 1.09 21.18 6.62
N LEU A 4 2.15 20.49 6.20
CA LEU A 4 2.46 19.09 6.55
C LEU A 4 2.80 18.88 8.04
N GLN A 5 2.79 19.94 8.85
CA GLN A 5 3.29 19.97 10.23
C GLN A 5 2.52 19.08 11.23
N TYR A 6 1.35 18.57 10.84
CA TYR A 6 0.49 17.69 11.64
C TYR A 6 0.22 16.33 10.98
N LYS A 7 0.85 16.03 9.84
CA LYS A 7 0.66 14.77 9.14
C LYS A 7 1.55 13.70 9.75
N ASP A 8 0.97 12.54 10.04
CA ASP A 8 1.71 11.38 10.49
C ASP A 8 2.62 10.92 9.35
N THR A 9 3.93 11.07 9.53
CA THR A 9 4.94 10.74 8.52
C THR A 9 5.21 9.25 8.41
N LYS A 10 4.60 8.41 9.25
CA LYS A 10 4.90 6.97 9.30
C LYS A 10 4.46 6.20 8.05
N LEU A 11 3.43 6.68 7.33
CA LEU A 11 3.14 6.14 5.99
C LEU A 11 4.23 6.49 4.96
N LEU A 12 4.96 7.59 5.15
CA LEU A 12 6.12 7.89 4.30
C LEU A 12 7.26 6.90 4.58
N ASN A 13 7.45 6.50 5.85
CA ASN A 13 8.48 5.52 6.20
C ASN A 13 8.24 4.18 5.48
N ILE A 14 7.01 3.64 5.53
CA ILE A 14 6.70 2.40 4.80
C ILE A 14 6.83 2.59 3.28
N TYR A 15 6.51 3.77 2.75
CA TYR A 15 6.73 4.06 1.33
C TYR A 15 8.21 4.05 0.96
N ASP A 16 9.08 4.62 1.80
CA ASP A 16 10.52 4.60 1.61
C ASP A 16 11.07 3.16 1.64
N GLU A 17 10.57 2.32 2.55
CA GLU A 17 10.92 0.89 2.61
C GLU A 17 10.43 0.12 1.37
N ILE A 18 9.21 0.39 0.90
CA ILE A 18 8.70 -0.15 -0.36
C ILE A 18 9.60 0.28 -1.53
N CYS A 19 10.00 1.55 -1.58
CA CYS A 19 10.93 2.05 -2.61
C CYS A 19 12.31 1.40 -2.50
N ALA A 20 12.80 1.11 -1.29
CA ALA A 20 14.07 0.43 -1.08
C ALA A 20 14.04 -1.03 -1.58
N VAL A 21 12.90 -1.70 -1.44
CA VAL A 21 12.71 -3.10 -1.86
C VAL A 21 12.45 -3.24 -3.37
N PHE A 22 11.54 -2.42 -3.92
CA PHE A 22 11.06 -2.57 -5.30
C PHE A 22 11.72 -1.60 -6.28
N GLY A 23 12.26 -0.48 -5.80
CA GLY A 23 12.67 0.67 -6.60
C GLY A 23 11.56 1.72 -6.71
N SER A 24 11.94 3.00 -6.74
CA SER A 24 11.01 4.14 -6.75
C SER A 24 10.03 4.16 -7.92
N ASP A 25 10.41 3.54 -9.05
CA ASP A 25 9.65 3.59 -10.30
C ASP A 25 8.85 2.31 -10.55
N PHE A 26 8.85 1.37 -9.60
CA PHE A 26 8.19 0.07 -9.77
C PHE A 26 6.67 0.16 -9.68
N PHE A 27 6.15 1.05 -8.84
CA PHE A 27 4.72 1.29 -8.67
C PHE A 27 4.35 2.68 -9.17
N SER A 28 3.18 2.81 -9.79
CA SER A 28 2.51 4.11 -9.92
C SER A 28 1.66 4.37 -8.69
N LEU A 29 1.69 5.61 -8.18
CA LEU A 29 0.87 6.06 -7.07
C LEU A 29 -0.35 6.81 -7.63
N PRO A 30 -1.52 6.14 -7.79
CA PRO A 30 -2.73 6.80 -8.26
C PRO A 30 -3.27 7.85 -7.29
N ASP A 31 -3.14 7.62 -5.97
CA ASP A 31 -3.66 8.53 -4.96
C ASP A 31 -2.95 8.33 -3.60
N PHE A 32 -2.86 9.42 -2.83
CA PHE A 32 -2.51 9.44 -1.42
C PHE A 32 -3.66 10.11 -0.69
N TRP A 33 -4.50 9.32 -0.03
CA TRP A 33 -5.64 9.88 0.71
C TRP A 33 -5.17 10.37 2.07
N ASP A 34 -5.14 11.70 2.17
CA ASP A 34 -4.73 12.44 3.35
C ASP A 34 -5.99 12.97 4.06
N GLY A 35 -6.55 12.15 4.93
CA GLY A 35 -7.71 12.44 5.78
C GLY A 35 -7.53 11.82 7.17
N ASP A 36 -8.62 11.55 7.89
CA ASP A 36 -8.57 10.94 9.24
C ASP A 36 -7.92 9.54 9.28
N ASN A 37 -7.80 8.89 8.12
CA ASN A 37 -7.07 7.63 7.92
C ASN A 37 -5.94 7.86 6.92
N PHE A 38 -4.74 7.42 7.28
CA PHE A 38 -3.57 7.48 6.40
C PHE A 38 -3.65 6.31 5.42
N ALA A 39 -3.81 6.57 4.12
CA ALA A 39 -3.89 5.52 3.11
C ALA A 39 -3.15 5.86 1.80
N MET A 40 -2.64 4.82 1.12
CA MET A 40 -2.00 4.91 -0.18
C MET A 40 -2.44 3.76 -1.11
N GLY A 41 -2.53 4.05 -2.40
CA GLY A 41 -2.65 3.04 -3.45
C GLY A 41 -1.34 2.87 -4.20
N LEU A 42 -0.98 1.63 -4.54
CA LEU A 42 0.18 1.28 -5.35
C LEU A 42 -0.26 0.38 -6.51
N ILE A 43 -0.01 0.80 -7.74
CA ILE A 43 -0.38 0.03 -8.94
C ILE A 43 0.86 -0.47 -9.67
N ASN A 44 0.87 -1.76 -10.03
CA ASN A 44 1.82 -2.36 -10.96
C ASN A 44 1.06 -3.25 -11.96
N HIS A 45 1.11 -2.90 -13.26
CA HIS A 45 0.22 -3.50 -14.27
C HIS A 45 -1.25 -3.44 -13.79
N ASN A 46 -1.97 -4.57 -13.80
CA ASN A 46 -3.35 -4.69 -13.35
C ASN A 46 -3.49 -5.01 -11.86
N LYS A 47 -2.43 -4.85 -11.06
CA LYS A 47 -2.42 -5.15 -9.63
C LYS A 47 -2.44 -3.85 -8.84
N LEU A 48 -3.46 -3.68 -8.01
CA LEU A 48 -3.57 -2.60 -7.05
C LEU A 48 -3.30 -3.17 -5.65
N ILE A 49 -2.47 -2.46 -4.89
CA ILE A 49 -2.24 -2.70 -3.48
C ILE A 49 -2.70 -1.44 -2.75
N TYR A 50 -3.80 -1.55 -2.03
CA TYR A 50 -4.27 -0.50 -1.15
C TYR A 50 -3.70 -0.75 0.24
N ILE A 51 -3.12 0.28 0.87
CA ILE A 51 -2.51 0.20 2.19
C ILE A 51 -3.08 1.33 3.03
N SER A 52 -3.52 1.05 4.25
CA SER A 52 -3.92 2.09 5.21
C SER A 52 -3.43 1.75 6.61
N ALA A 53 -3.20 2.79 7.40
CA ALA A 53 -2.87 2.70 8.81
C ALA A 53 -3.96 3.42 9.62
N TRP A 54 -4.42 2.79 10.70
CA TRP A 54 -5.41 3.36 11.62
C TRP A 54 -4.72 3.90 12.85
N ASP A 55 -5.03 5.15 13.21
CA ASP A 55 -4.65 5.82 14.45
C ASP A 55 -3.15 5.71 14.83
N GLY A 56 -2.28 5.93 13.85
CA GLY A 56 -0.83 5.86 13.99
C GLY A 56 -0.19 6.94 14.90
N ARG A 57 -0.98 7.93 15.34
CA ARG A 57 -0.49 9.15 16.01
C ARG A 57 0.27 8.84 17.30
N ASP A 58 -0.25 7.91 18.10
CA ASP A 58 0.33 7.56 19.41
C ASP A 58 0.98 6.15 19.44
N CYS A 59 1.08 5.48 18.29
CA CYS A 59 1.69 4.15 18.18
C CYS A 59 3.20 4.24 17.90
N PRO A 60 4.09 3.53 18.63
CA PRO A 60 5.50 3.39 18.25
C PRO A 60 5.66 2.86 16.81
N GLU A 61 6.70 3.28 16.09
CA GLU A 61 6.91 2.85 14.69
C GLU A 61 7.03 1.33 14.55
N ASP A 62 7.66 0.67 15.52
CA ASP A 62 7.83 -0.79 15.59
C ASP A 62 6.55 -1.55 15.93
N GLU A 63 5.50 -0.85 16.35
CA GLU A 63 4.18 -1.42 16.65
C GLU A 63 3.13 -1.10 15.57
N MET A 64 3.50 -0.34 14.55
CA MET A 64 2.58 0.07 13.49
C MET A 64 1.93 -1.12 12.79
N LYS A 65 0.61 -1.03 12.67
CA LYS A 65 -0.23 -2.03 12.02
C LYS A 65 -0.93 -1.44 10.80
N TYR A 66 -0.95 -2.24 9.76
CA TYR A 66 -1.54 -1.88 8.48
C TYR A 66 -2.74 -2.76 8.18
N PHE A 67 -3.69 -2.15 7.47
CA PHE A 67 -4.67 -2.83 6.66
C PHE A 67 -4.22 -2.77 5.21
N ALA A 68 -4.29 -3.89 4.49
CA ALA A 68 -3.93 -3.93 3.08
C ALA A 68 -4.87 -4.80 2.26
N GLU A 69 -5.24 -4.34 1.07
CA GLU A 69 -6.00 -5.09 0.07
C GLU A 69 -5.19 -5.25 -1.20
N PHE A 70 -5.19 -6.46 -1.75
CA PHE A 70 -4.47 -6.87 -2.93
C PHE A 70 -5.49 -7.22 -4.00
N GLU A 71 -5.56 -6.40 -5.03
CA GLU A 71 -6.65 -6.40 -5.99
C GLU A 71 -6.13 -6.52 -7.42
N ILE A 72 -6.91 -7.21 -8.25
CA ILE A 72 -6.80 -7.14 -9.70
C ILE A 72 -7.81 -6.11 -10.19
N ILE A 73 -7.34 -5.10 -10.92
CA ILE A 73 -8.15 -4.00 -11.43
C ILE A 73 -8.24 -4.03 -12.95
N ASP A 74 -9.32 -3.49 -13.50
CA ASP A 74 -9.42 -3.18 -14.92
C ASP A 74 -8.65 -1.87 -15.19
N MET A 75 -7.66 -1.92 -16.08
CA MET A 75 -6.78 -0.77 -16.36
C MET A 75 -7.45 0.36 -17.16
N ILE A 76 -8.65 0.14 -17.69
CA ILE A 76 -9.43 1.14 -18.42
C ILE A 76 -10.41 1.84 -17.48
N THR A 77 -11.13 1.09 -16.65
CA THR A 77 -12.15 1.66 -15.74
C THR A 77 -11.61 1.98 -14.35
N SER A 78 -10.44 1.44 -13.99
CA SER A 78 -9.86 1.46 -12.64
C SER A 78 -10.75 0.78 -11.58
N GLU A 79 -11.71 -0.04 -12.00
CA GLU A 79 -12.57 -0.80 -11.10
C GLU A 79 -11.91 -2.11 -10.68
N THR A 80 -12.10 -2.49 -9.42
CA THR A 80 -11.70 -3.79 -8.89
C THR A 80 -12.46 -4.91 -9.62
N ILE A 81 -11.71 -5.77 -10.31
CA ILE A 81 -12.23 -7.01 -10.89
C ILE A 81 -12.36 -8.05 -9.78
N THR A 82 -11.31 -8.19 -8.95
CA THR A 82 -11.31 -9.11 -7.81
C THR A 82 -10.33 -8.67 -6.73
N THR A 83 -10.67 -8.97 -5.48
CA THR A 83 -9.78 -8.83 -4.32
C THR A 83 -9.21 -10.21 -4.00
N GLU A 84 -7.93 -10.40 -4.29
CA GLU A 84 -7.22 -11.67 -4.08
C GLU A 84 -6.92 -11.90 -2.59
N LYS A 85 -6.73 -10.81 -1.84
CA LYS A 85 -6.39 -10.87 -0.42
C LYS A 85 -6.71 -9.55 0.29
N SER A 86 -7.23 -9.66 1.52
CA SER A 86 -7.30 -8.54 2.47
C SER A 86 -6.68 -8.96 3.80
N LEU A 87 -5.84 -8.11 4.37
CA LEU A 87 -5.11 -8.34 5.62
C LEU A 87 -5.32 -7.15 6.55
N GLU A 88 -5.50 -7.43 7.84
CA GLU A 88 -5.69 -6.41 8.88
C GLU A 88 -4.75 -6.69 10.04
N GLY A 89 -4.21 -5.62 10.65
CA GLY A 89 -3.35 -5.77 11.84
C GLY A 89 -1.96 -6.32 11.54
N ILE A 90 -1.52 -6.27 10.28
CA ILE A 90 -0.22 -6.80 9.85
C ILE A 90 0.90 -5.78 10.07
N GLY A 91 2.10 -6.27 10.41
CA GLY A 91 3.28 -5.41 10.52
C GLY A 91 3.96 -5.18 9.17
N GLU A 92 4.89 -4.23 9.13
CA GLU A 92 5.65 -3.86 7.93
C GLU A 92 6.30 -5.05 7.20
N ASN A 93 7.05 -5.89 7.93
CA ASN A 93 7.74 -7.04 7.33
C ASN A 93 6.78 -8.03 6.66
N GLU A 94 5.60 -8.22 7.24
CA GLU A 94 4.58 -9.09 6.68
C GLU A 94 3.92 -8.44 5.46
N LEU A 95 3.61 -7.14 5.54
CA LEU A 95 3.10 -6.36 4.41
C LEU A 95 4.03 -6.45 3.19
N ILE A 96 5.32 -6.14 3.36
CA ILE A 96 6.31 -6.18 2.27
C ILE A 96 6.41 -7.58 1.67
N LYS A 97 6.44 -8.62 2.51
CA LYS A 97 6.50 -10.01 2.05
C LYS A 97 5.29 -10.37 1.18
N GLU A 98 4.09 -9.97 1.60
CA GLU A 98 2.85 -10.22 0.86
C GLU A 98 2.78 -9.40 -0.43
N MET A 99 3.29 -8.16 -0.42
CA MET A 99 3.45 -7.36 -1.64
C MET A 99 4.37 -8.05 -2.65
N ILE A 100 5.53 -8.57 -2.21
CA ILE A 100 6.46 -9.30 -3.07
C ILE A 100 5.74 -10.51 -3.69
N ALA A 101 5.09 -11.32 -2.86
CA ALA A 101 4.37 -12.50 -3.35
C ALA A 101 3.31 -12.11 -4.38
N PHE A 102 2.51 -11.08 -4.08
CA PHE A 102 1.43 -10.64 -4.95
C PHE A 102 1.94 -10.13 -6.30
N VAL A 103 2.98 -9.29 -6.34
CA VAL A 103 3.45 -8.73 -7.62
C VAL A 103 4.27 -9.72 -8.45
N THR A 104 4.95 -10.67 -7.78
CA THR A 104 5.76 -11.70 -8.47
C THR A 104 4.95 -12.87 -8.99
N ASP A 105 3.78 -13.15 -8.41
CA ASP A 105 2.89 -14.19 -8.89
C ASP A 105 2.31 -13.80 -10.24
N ARG A 106 2.91 -14.29 -11.32
CA ARG A 106 2.45 -13.95 -12.67
C ARG A 106 1.08 -14.60 -12.85
N PRO A 107 0.03 -13.87 -13.28
CA PRO A 107 -1.10 -14.54 -13.86
C PRO A 107 -0.56 -15.32 -15.06
N GLU A 108 -0.45 -16.64 -14.92
CA GLU A 108 -0.27 -17.50 -16.07
C GLU A 108 -1.45 -17.18 -16.98
N TYR A 109 -1.20 -16.49 -18.08
CA TYR A 109 -2.16 -16.37 -19.17
C TYR A 109 -2.44 -17.81 -19.63
N LYS A 110 -3.51 -18.41 -19.10
CA LYS A 110 -4.09 -19.66 -19.59
C LYS A 110 -5.15 -19.36 -20.63
#